data_AF-A0A0A9EXP2-F1
#
_entry.id   AF-A0A0A9EXP2-F1
#
_cell.length_a   1.000
_cell.length_b   1.000
_cell.length_c   1.000
_cell.angle_alpha   90.00
_cell.angle_beta   90.00
_cell.angle_gamma   90.00
#
_symmetry.space_group_name_H-M   'P 1'
#
loop_
_entity.id
_entity.type
_entity.pdbx_description
1 polymer ?
#
loop_
_entity_poly.entity_id
_entity_poly.type
_entity_poly.pdbx_seq_one_letter_code
_entity_poly.pdbx_strand_id
1 'polypeptide(L)'
;MKKKLPWLKYDMMKREFIKVVQKKEKDAAKKMEEAARIWEGAEGPIEELKKDKAAHASDIKKIRDQINQNMNKRREVMDDELQLNTRLKSTFDEINELKRQEKSRQQRISKAKEALAAAERELEDLQPYEPPRDEMAQLTDQIARISFNIKELKADRITKESQLAQENESMRKCSDRLMEMESKNNKLLQALRNIGADKIAEAYRWVQDNKSKFRKDIFGPVLLEVDVEDKLHASYLENHVPNYIWKSFITQDASDRDCLVKQMRNYGIPVLNYIADKCMWRKPFNITPEMEQCGIYS
;
A
#
# COMPACT_ATOMS: atom_id res chain seq x y z
N MET A 1 -51.73 141.01 -84.69
CA MET A 1 -51.46 139.58 -85.00
C MET A 1 -50.56 138.85 -83.96
N LYS A 2 -50.41 139.32 -82.71
CA LYS A 2 -49.49 138.69 -81.72
C LYS A 2 -50.13 137.62 -80.81
N LYS A 3 -51.47 137.52 -80.73
CA LYS A 3 -52.17 136.58 -79.82
C LYS A 3 -52.58 135.21 -80.41
N LYS A 4 -52.52 134.99 -81.74
CA LYS A 4 -52.91 133.72 -82.42
C LYS A 4 -51.73 132.83 -82.84
N LEU A 5 -50.50 133.35 -82.77
CA LEU A 5 -49.28 132.63 -83.16
C LEU A 5 -48.89 131.46 -82.20
N PRO A 6 -49.04 131.59 -80.86
CA PRO A 6 -48.73 130.49 -79.95
C PRO A 6 -49.66 129.28 -80.11
N TRP A 7 -50.95 129.52 -80.38
CA TRP A 7 -51.94 128.45 -80.61
C TRP A 7 -51.65 127.67 -81.90
N LEU A 8 -51.23 128.35 -82.97
CA LEU A 8 -50.86 127.68 -84.21
C LEU A 8 -49.57 126.83 -84.04
N LYS A 9 -48.58 127.33 -83.29
CA LYS A 9 -47.38 126.56 -82.92
C LYS A 9 -47.73 125.34 -82.07
N TYR A 10 -48.66 125.50 -81.13
CA TYR A 10 -49.16 124.39 -80.31
C TYR A 10 -49.90 123.35 -81.17
N ASP A 11 -50.78 123.75 -82.08
CA ASP A 11 -51.51 122.81 -82.96
C ASP A 11 -50.60 122.11 -83.98
N MET A 12 -49.52 122.76 -84.41
CA MET A 12 -48.48 122.11 -85.21
C MET A 12 -47.70 121.08 -84.39
N MET A 13 -47.20 121.47 -83.20
CA MET A 13 -46.47 120.55 -82.32
C MET A 13 -47.35 119.42 -81.79
N LYS A 14 -48.63 119.66 -81.53
CA LYS A 14 -49.60 118.64 -81.12
C LYS A 14 -49.85 117.64 -82.25
N ARG A 15 -49.97 118.09 -83.50
CA ARG A 15 -50.08 117.18 -84.65
C ARG A 15 -48.81 116.36 -84.85
N GLU A 16 -47.64 116.95 -84.70
CA GLU A 16 -46.37 116.22 -84.76
C GLU A 16 -46.23 115.21 -83.61
N PHE A 17 -46.57 115.61 -82.39
CA PHE A 17 -46.57 114.73 -81.22
C PHE A 17 -47.53 113.56 -81.39
N ILE A 18 -48.77 113.80 -81.81
CA ILE A 18 -49.75 112.74 -82.09
C ILE A 18 -49.23 111.81 -83.18
N LYS A 19 -48.61 112.33 -84.25
CA LYS A 19 -48.00 111.49 -85.29
C LYS A 19 -46.84 110.64 -84.75
N VAL A 20 -45.98 111.20 -83.89
CA VAL A 20 -44.87 110.46 -83.27
C VAL A 20 -45.39 109.39 -82.32
N VAL A 21 -46.40 109.69 -81.50
CA VAL A 21 -47.05 108.72 -80.59
C VAL A 21 -47.72 107.61 -81.40
N GLN A 22 -48.52 107.95 -82.41
CA GLN A 22 -49.14 106.96 -83.29
C GLN A 22 -48.11 106.10 -84.04
N LYS A 23 -46.97 106.66 -84.44
CA LYS A 23 -45.89 105.89 -85.07
C LYS A 23 -45.24 104.93 -84.07
N LYS A 24 -44.93 105.39 -82.85
CA LYS A 24 -44.40 104.55 -81.77
C LYS A 24 -45.37 103.46 -81.34
N GLU A 25 -46.66 103.77 -81.29
CA GLU A 25 -47.73 102.82 -80.97
C GLU A 25 -47.87 101.75 -82.06
N LYS A 26 -47.82 102.14 -83.34
CA LYS A 26 -47.77 101.19 -84.46
C LYS A 26 -46.51 100.33 -84.44
N ASP A 27 -45.34 100.90 -84.16
CA ASP A 27 -44.08 100.15 -84.07
C ASP A 27 -44.08 99.20 -82.84
N ALA A 28 -44.68 99.60 -81.72
CA ALA A 28 -44.84 98.75 -80.54
C ALA A 28 -45.85 97.61 -80.77
N ALA A 29 -46.99 97.92 -81.41
CA ALA A 29 -47.99 96.92 -81.79
C ALA A 29 -47.40 95.87 -82.74
N LYS A 30 -46.62 96.29 -83.74
CA LYS A 30 -45.89 95.36 -84.63
C LYS A 30 -44.91 94.46 -83.88
N LYS A 31 -44.14 95.02 -82.93
CA LYS A 31 -43.22 94.22 -82.11
C LYS A 31 -43.96 93.23 -81.20
N MET A 32 -45.11 93.62 -80.65
CA MET A 32 -45.94 92.71 -79.85
C MET A 32 -46.53 91.60 -80.72
N GLU A 33 -47.00 91.92 -81.93
CA GLU A 33 -47.53 90.95 -82.88
C GLU A 33 -46.43 89.98 -83.38
N GLU A 34 -45.23 90.48 -83.68
CA GLU A 34 -44.08 89.66 -84.02
C GLU A 34 -43.67 88.74 -82.86
N ALA A 35 -43.64 89.25 -81.62
CA ALA A 35 -43.34 88.46 -80.43
C ALA A 35 -44.41 87.40 -80.15
N ALA A 36 -45.69 87.74 -80.32
CA ALA A 36 -46.80 86.82 -80.19
C ALA A 36 -46.73 85.70 -81.24
N ARG A 37 -46.41 86.05 -82.50
CA ARG A 37 -46.24 85.06 -83.57
C ARG A 37 -45.05 84.12 -83.34
N ILE A 38 -43.94 84.64 -82.80
CA ILE A 38 -42.78 83.82 -82.41
C ILE A 38 -43.14 82.92 -81.23
N TRP A 39 -43.88 83.45 -80.24
CA TRP A 39 -44.33 82.68 -79.08
C TRP A 39 -45.28 81.56 -79.48
N GLU A 40 -46.31 81.87 -80.28
CA GLU A 40 -47.29 80.89 -80.76
C GLU A 40 -46.62 79.79 -81.61
N GLY A 41 -45.62 80.15 -82.42
CA GLY A 41 -44.80 79.17 -83.15
C GLY A 41 -43.86 78.33 -82.27
N ALA A 42 -43.45 78.83 -81.09
CA ALA A 42 -42.50 78.17 -80.19
C ALA A 42 -43.18 77.39 -79.03
N GLU A 43 -44.43 77.70 -78.70
CA GLU A 43 -45.17 77.06 -77.60
C GLU A 43 -45.37 75.56 -77.84
N GLY A 44 -45.74 75.17 -79.07
CA GLY A 44 -45.86 73.76 -79.48
C GLY A 44 -44.56 72.97 -79.28
N PRO A 45 -43.43 73.39 -79.89
CA PRO A 45 -42.13 72.75 -79.68
C PRO A 45 -41.68 72.67 -78.23
N ILE A 46 -41.97 73.68 -77.40
CA ILE A 46 -41.61 73.67 -75.97
C ILE A 46 -42.42 72.63 -75.21
N GLU A 47 -43.72 72.50 -75.47
CA GLU A 47 -44.55 71.49 -74.81
C GLU A 47 -44.21 70.07 -75.26
N GLU A 48 -43.85 69.86 -76.54
CA GLU A 48 -43.30 68.58 -77.01
C GLU A 48 -41.99 68.24 -76.28
N LEU A 49 -41.05 69.18 -76.20
CA LEU A 49 -39.79 68.98 -75.46
C LEU A 49 -40.00 68.68 -73.97
N LYS A 50 -41.02 69.26 -73.33
CA LYS A 50 -41.37 68.95 -71.93
C LYS A 50 -41.89 67.53 -71.79
N LYS A 51 -42.77 67.08 -72.70
CA LYS A 51 -43.26 65.69 -72.73
C LYS A 51 -42.12 64.71 -72.94
N ASP A 52 -41.22 65.00 -73.89
CA ASP A 52 -40.04 64.18 -74.16
C ASP A 52 -39.10 64.11 -72.96
N LYS A 53 -38.84 65.25 -72.29
CA LYS A 53 -38.04 65.28 -71.06
C LYS A 53 -38.65 64.43 -69.95
N ALA A 54 -39.97 64.47 -69.78
CA ALA A 54 -40.67 63.66 -68.80
C ALA A 54 -40.60 62.16 -69.14
N ALA A 55 -40.77 61.81 -70.43
CA ALA A 55 -40.61 60.45 -70.91
C ALA A 55 -39.19 59.93 -70.67
N HIS A 56 -38.17 60.68 -71.07
CA HIS A 56 -36.77 60.32 -70.84
C HIS A 56 -36.43 60.21 -69.36
N ALA A 57 -36.95 61.07 -68.49
CA ALA A 57 -36.74 60.95 -67.04
C ALA A 57 -37.33 59.65 -66.48
N SER A 58 -38.51 59.24 -66.96
CA SER A 58 -39.13 57.97 -66.61
C SER A 58 -38.29 56.78 -67.09
N ASP A 59 -37.80 56.82 -68.33
CA ASP A 59 -36.98 55.76 -68.90
C ASP A 59 -35.61 55.66 -68.22
N ILE A 60 -34.96 56.77 -67.91
CA ILE A 60 -33.71 56.79 -67.10
C ILE A 60 -33.94 56.14 -65.75
N LYS A 61 -35.07 56.40 -65.08
CA LYS A 61 -35.39 55.78 -63.80
C LYS A 61 -35.56 54.26 -63.94
N LYS A 62 -36.32 53.81 -64.94
CA LYS A 62 -36.49 52.37 -65.23
C LYS A 62 -35.16 51.68 -65.51
N ILE A 63 -34.31 52.30 -66.35
CA ILE A 63 -32.98 51.78 -66.67
C ILE A 63 -32.11 51.71 -65.40
N ARG A 64 -32.14 52.73 -64.54
CA ARG A 64 -31.39 52.73 -63.28
C ARG A 64 -31.86 51.61 -62.34
N ASP A 65 -33.16 51.42 -62.20
CA ASP A 65 -33.72 50.37 -61.35
C ASP A 65 -33.33 48.98 -61.90
N GLN A 66 -33.37 48.79 -63.22
CA GLN A 66 -32.88 47.56 -63.86
C GLN A 66 -31.38 47.34 -63.67
N ILE A 67 -30.55 48.38 -63.76
CA ILE A 67 -29.10 48.30 -63.51
C ILE A 67 -28.86 47.85 -62.06
N ASN A 68 -29.56 48.44 -61.09
CA ASN A 68 -29.41 48.08 -59.69
C ASN A 68 -29.87 46.64 -59.42
N GLN A 69 -30.99 46.21 -59.99
CA GLN A 69 -31.45 44.82 -59.89
C GLN A 69 -30.43 43.84 -60.49
N ASN A 70 -29.88 44.15 -61.66
CA ASN A 70 -28.86 43.33 -62.30
C ASN A 70 -27.56 43.31 -61.51
N MET A 71 -27.19 44.43 -60.87
CA MET A 71 -26.00 44.50 -60.02
C MET A 71 -26.16 43.63 -58.78
N ASN A 72 -27.33 43.65 -58.12
CA ASN A 72 -27.62 42.79 -56.97
C ASN A 72 -27.59 41.31 -57.36
N LYS A 73 -28.25 40.93 -58.46
CA LYS A 73 -28.21 39.54 -58.97
C LYS A 73 -26.79 39.08 -59.28
N ARG A 74 -25.96 39.94 -59.88
CA ARG A 74 -24.55 39.61 -60.14
C ARG A 74 -23.76 39.40 -58.86
N ARG A 75 -24.05 40.17 -57.83
CA ARG A 75 -23.41 40.02 -56.52
C ARG A 75 -23.80 38.70 -55.84
N GLU A 76 -25.09 38.36 -55.84
CA GLU A 76 -25.58 37.08 -55.31
C GLU A 76 -24.91 35.89 -56.02
N VAL A 77 -24.87 35.91 -57.35
CA VAL A 77 -24.21 34.86 -58.14
C VAL A 77 -22.71 34.76 -57.82
N MET A 78 -22.03 35.89 -57.61
CA MET A 78 -20.61 35.91 -57.26
C MET A 78 -20.36 35.34 -55.85
N ASP A 79 -21.23 35.68 -54.89
CA ASP A 79 -21.15 35.15 -53.53
C ASP A 79 -21.41 33.62 -53.52
N ASP A 80 -22.40 33.15 -54.29
CA ASP A 80 -22.69 31.72 -54.47
C ASP A 80 -21.52 30.99 -55.14
N GLU A 81 -20.92 31.57 -56.18
CA GLU A 81 -19.74 31.03 -56.85
C GLU A 81 -18.56 30.89 -55.89
N LEU A 82 -18.34 31.89 -55.03
CA LEU A 82 -17.28 31.85 -54.02
C LEU A 82 -17.55 30.75 -52.98
N GLN A 83 -18.79 30.63 -52.50
CA GLN A 83 -19.18 29.57 -51.58
C GLN A 83 -19.03 28.18 -52.21
N LEU A 84 -19.45 28.02 -53.47
CA LEU A 84 -19.32 26.75 -54.17
C LEU A 84 -17.85 26.39 -54.41
N ASN A 85 -17.00 27.36 -54.75
CA ASN A 85 -15.56 27.15 -54.90
C ASN A 85 -14.87 26.74 -53.59
N THR A 86 -15.24 27.36 -52.46
CA THR A 86 -14.68 26.98 -51.15
C THR A 86 -15.10 25.56 -50.77
N ARG A 87 -16.36 25.18 -50.99
CA ARG A 87 -16.85 23.80 -50.79
C ARG A 87 -16.21 22.80 -51.75
N LEU A 88 -16.00 23.17 -53.01
CA LEU A 88 -15.32 22.33 -53.98
C LEU A 88 -13.88 22.05 -53.54
N LYS A 89 -13.19 23.08 -53.06
CA LYS A 89 -11.82 22.92 -52.55
C LYS A 89 -11.78 22.02 -51.31
N SER A 90 -12.68 22.23 -50.34
CA SER A 90 -12.71 21.40 -49.13
C SER A 90 -13.00 19.93 -49.45
N THR A 91 -13.99 19.66 -50.30
CA THR A 91 -14.31 18.29 -50.73
C THR A 91 -13.17 17.65 -51.52
N PHE A 92 -12.42 18.41 -52.32
CA PHE A 92 -11.24 17.91 -53.01
C PHE A 92 -10.11 17.55 -52.03
N ASP A 93 -9.88 18.38 -51.02
CA ASP A 93 -8.88 18.11 -49.97
C ASP A 93 -9.26 16.86 -49.16
N GLU A 94 -10.55 16.68 -48.83
CA GLU A 94 -11.08 15.47 -48.19
C GLU A 94 -10.86 14.21 -49.05
N ILE A 95 -11.13 14.28 -50.36
CA ILE A 95 -10.88 13.16 -51.29
C ILE A 95 -9.40 12.78 -51.32
N ASN A 96 -8.51 13.77 -51.34
CA ASN A 96 -7.07 13.51 -51.35
C ASN A 96 -6.59 12.85 -50.05
N GLU A 97 -7.11 13.28 -48.91
CA GLU A 97 -6.80 12.66 -47.62
C GLU A 97 -7.32 11.22 -47.56
N LEU A 98 -8.56 10.98 -47.97
CA LEU A 98 -9.11 9.61 -48.07
C LEU A 98 -8.28 8.72 -49.01
N LYS A 99 -7.80 9.25 -50.14
CA LYS A 99 -6.93 8.54 -51.07
C LYS A 99 -5.57 8.19 -50.43
N ARG A 100 -5.02 9.08 -49.60
CA ARG A 100 -3.79 8.82 -48.84
C ARG A 100 -4.00 7.73 -47.78
N GLN A 101 -5.11 7.79 -47.06
CA GLN A 101 -5.49 6.78 -46.07
C GLN A 101 -5.68 5.40 -46.72
N GLU A 102 -6.36 5.34 -47.86
CA GLU A 102 -6.58 4.09 -48.59
C GLU A 102 -5.27 3.48 -49.09
N LYS A 103 -4.33 4.30 -49.60
CA LYS A 103 -2.98 3.82 -49.95
C LYS A 103 -2.24 3.23 -48.75
N SER A 104 -2.30 3.89 -47.59
CA SER A 104 -1.70 3.38 -46.35
C SER A 104 -2.34 2.06 -45.90
N ARG A 105 -3.67 1.96 -45.99
CA ARG A 105 -4.42 0.72 -45.69
C ARG A 105 -4.00 -0.43 -46.61
N GLN A 106 -3.89 -0.17 -47.92
CA GLN A 106 -3.44 -1.17 -48.89
C GLN A 106 -2.01 -1.65 -48.61
N GLN A 107 -1.10 -0.75 -48.25
CA GLN A 107 0.26 -1.13 -47.84
C GLN A 107 0.27 -2.03 -46.60
N ARG A 108 -0.55 -1.71 -45.58
CA ARG A 108 -0.69 -2.56 -44.39
C ARG A 108 -1.23 -3.95 -44.73
N ILE A 109 -2.21 -4.02 -45.63
CA ILE A 109 -2.77 -5.29 -46.10
C ILE A 109 -1.72 -6.10 -46.87
N SER A 110 -0.93 -5.48 -47.75
CA SER A 110 0.16 -6.18 -48.46
C SER A 110 1.16 -6.78 -47.48
N LYS A 111 1.65 -5.98 -46.53
CA LYS A 111 2.59 -6.45 -45.50
C LYS A 111 2.01 -7.58 -44.65
N ALA A 112 0.73 -7.48 -44.27
CA ALA A 112 0.06 -8.53 -43.49
C ALA A 112 -0.06 -9.83 -44.30
N LYS A 113 -0.36 -9.75 -45.61
CA LYS A 113 -0.40 -10.91 -46.50
C LYS A 113 0.98 -11.55 -46.67
N GLU A 114 2.02 -10.74 -46.82
CA GLU A 114 3.41 -11.22 -46.89
C GLU A 114 3.83 -11.92 -45.60
N ALA A 115 3.51 -11.35 -44.44
CA ALA A 115 3.79 -11.96 -43.14
C ALA A 115 3.01 -13.26 -42.91
N LEU A 116 1.75 -13.30 -43.34
CA LEU A 116 0.93 -14.52 -43.28
C LEU A 116 1.51 -15.61 -44.17
N ALA A 117 1.88 -15.30 -45.41
CA ALA A 117 2.51 -16.25 -46.31
C ALA A 117 3.88 -16.74 -45.80
N ALA A 118 4.64 -15.87 -45.10
CA ALA A 118 5.88 -16.27 -44.44
C ALA A 118 5.61 -17.25 -43.29
N ALA A 119 4.64 -16.96 -42.42
CA ALA A 119 4.26 -17.83 -41.31
C ALA A 119 3.68 -19.17 -41.78
N GLU A 120 2.90 -19.19 -42.86
CA GLU A 120 2.40 -20.42 -43.48
C GLU A 120 3.55 -21.28 -44.03
N ARG A 121 4.55 -20.66 -44.66
CA ARG A 121 5.75 -21.38 -45.12
C ARG A 121 6.56 -21.93 -43.94
N GLU A 122 6.76 -21.13 -42.89
CA GLU A 122 7.43 -21.60 -41.68
C GLU A 122 6.69 -22.80 -41.08
N LEU A 123 5.35 -22.78 -41.06
CA LEU A 123 4.54 -23.90 -40.58
C LEU A 123 4.68 -25.14 -41.46
N GLU A 124 4.77 -24.99 -42.78
CA GLU A 124 4.98 -26.10 -43.72
C GLU A 124 6.41 -26.68 -43.62
N ASP A 125 7.40 -25.83 -43.39
CA ASP A 125 8.81 -26.22 -43.21
C ASP A 125 9.06 -26.90 -41.84
N LEU A 126 8.17 -26.70 -40.86
CA LEU A 126 8.24 -27.41 -39.58
C LEU A 126 7.96 -28.90 -39.80
N GLN A 127 8.95 -29.74 -39.50
CA GLN A 127 8.74 -31.19 -39.46
C GLN A 127 7.64 -31.53 -38.44
N PRO A 128 6.82 -32.57 -38.70
CA PRO A 128 5.84 -33.06 -37.74
C PRO A 128 6.54 -33.31 -36.40
N TYR A 129 6.18 -32.52 -35.39
CA TYR A 129 6.71 -32.69 -34.04
C TYR A 129 6.21 -34.02 -33.50
N GLU A 130 7.10 -35.02 -33.44
CA GLU A 130 6.86 -36.24 -32.69
C GLU A 130 7.30 -36.01 -31.24
N PRO A 131 6.37 -36.00 -30.26
CA PRO A 131 6.74 -35.92 -28.86
C PRO A 131 7.61 -37.13 -28.51
N PRO A 132 8.76 -36.96 -27.83
CA PRO A 132 9.60 -38.07 -27.35
C PRO A 132 8.88 -38.87 -26.25
N ARG A 133 7.86 -39.65 -26.63
CA ARG A 133 6.99 -40.38 -25.70
C ARG A 133 7.78 -41.37 -24.83
N ASP A 134 8.80 -41.99 -25.42
CA ASP A 134 9.64 -42.96 -24.73
C ASP A 134 10.53 -42.29 -23.67
N GLU A 135 11.15 -41.15 -23.99
CA GLU A 135 11.94 -40.38 -23.04
C GLU A 135 11.06 -39.83 -21.90
N MET A 136 9.87 -39.33 -22.24
CA MET A 136 8.90 -38.86 -21.25
C MET A 136 8.42 -39.99 -20.32
N ALA A 137 8.14 -41.17 -20.87
CA ALA A 137 7.76 -42.35 -20.08
C ALA A 137 8.91 -42.80 -19.16
N GLN A 138 10.14 -42.85 -19.68
CA GLN A 138 11.32 -43.19 -18.88
C GLN A 138 11.56 -42.20 -17.73
N LEU A 139 11.44 -40.89 -17.99
CA LEU A 139 11.57 -39.87 -16.96
C LEU A 139 10.45 -39.97 -15.92
N THR A 140 9.22 -40.27 -16.35
CA THR A 140 8.08 -40.47 -15.45
C THR A 140 8.32 -41.65 -14.51
N ASP A 141 8.82 -42.77 -15.03
CA ASP A 141 9.18 -43.95 -14.24
C ASP A 141 10.33 -43.65 -13.26
N GLN A 142 11.33 -42.89 -13.68
CA GLN A 142 12.43 -42.48 -12.80
C GLN A 142 11.93 -41.60 -11.64
N ILE A 143 11.05 -40.65 -11.93
CA ILE A 143 10.41 -39.79 -10.91
C ILE A 143 9.62 -40.64 -9.91
N ALA A 144 8.86 -41.63 -10.40
CA ALA A 144 8.09 -42.53 -9.54
C ALA A 144 8.99 -43.36 -8.61
N ARG A 145 10.08 -43.92 -9.14
CA ARG A 145 11.07 -44.70 -8.36
C ARG A 145 11.76 -43.86 -7.29
N ILE A 146 12.23 -42.66 -7.64
CA ILE A 146 12.87 -41.75 -6.68
C ILE A 146 11.88 -41.33 -5.59
N SER A 147 10.63 -41.04 -5.97
CA SER A 147 9.57 -40.68 -5.01
C SER A 147 9.26 -41.81 -4.03
N PHE A 148 9.30 -43.06 -4.49
CA PHE A 148 9.15 -44.23 -3.62
C PHE A 148 10.30 -44.34 -2.63
N ASN A 149 11.55 -44.26 -3.10
CA ASN A 149 12.74 -44.34 -2.24
C ASN A 149 12.75 -43.22 -1.17
N ILE A 150 12.32 -42.01 -1.53
CA ILE A 150 12.21 -40.90 -0.57
C ILE A 150 11.20 -41.23 0.54
N LYS A 151 10.08 -41.88 0.22
CA LYS A 151 9.07 -42.27 1.22
C LYS A 151 9.61 -43.34 2.17
N GLU A 152 10.30 -44.33 1.64
CA GLU A 152 10.92 -45.40 2.42
C GLU A 152 11.99 -44.83 3.38
N LEU A 153 12.91 -44.01 2.87
CA LEU A 153 13.93 -43.34 3.70
C LEU A 153 13.32 -42.43 4.78
N LYS A 154 12.18 -41.79 4.51
CA LYS A 154 11.47 -41.00 5.52
C LYS A 154 10.87 -41.88 6.61
N ALA A 155 10.27 -43.01 6.25
CA ALA A 155 9.74 -43.96 7.21
C ALA A 155 10.86 -44.50 8.11
N ASP A 156 11.97 -44.91 7.51
CA ASP A 156 13.15 -45.39 8.22
C ASP A 156 13.71 -44.32 9.17
N ARG A 157 13.83 -43.07 8.70
CA ARG A 157 14.26 -41.94 9.54
C ARG A 157 13.35 -41.78 10.76
N ILE A 158 12.03 -41.80 10.60
CA ILE A 158 11.08 -41.66 11.71
C ILE A 158 11.25 -42.79 12.73
N THR A 159 11.41 -44.04 12.26
CA THR A 159 11.63 -45.17 13.18
C THR A 159 12.95 -45.04 13.95
N LYS A 160 14.02 -44.58 13.30
CA LYS A 160 15.33 -44.34 13.92
C LYS A 160 15.31 -43.18 14.91
N GLU A 161 14.63 -42.09 14.57
CA GLU A 161 14.43 -40.95 15.49
C GLU A 161 13.64 -41.39 16.74
N SER A 162 12.61 -42.22 16.59
CA SER A 162 11.87 -42.76 17.73
C SER A 162 12.73 -43.67 18.60
N GLN A 163 13.56 -44.53 18.01
CA GLN A 163 14.52 -45.37 18.75
C GLN A 163 15.52 -44.51 19.53
N LEU A 164 16.10 -43.49 18.89
CA LEU A 164 17.02 -42.57 19.53
C LEU A 164 16.36 -41.80 20.68
N ALA A 165 15.11 -41.37 20.52
CA ALA A 165 14.37 -40.69 21.58
C ALA A 165 14.18 -41.60 22.81
N GLN A 166 13.82 -42.86 22.59
CA GLN A 166 13.64 -43.85 23.65
C GLN A 166 14.95 -44.16 24.39
N GLU A 167 16.05 -44.33 23.65
CA GLU A 167 17.37 -44.58 24.24
C GLU A 167 17.87 -43.37 25.05
N ASN A 168 17.69 -42.15 24.53
CA ASN A 168 18.05 -40.92 25.25
C ASN A 168 17.26 -40.75 26.55
N GLU A 169 15.96 -41.06 26.54
CA GLU A 169 15.15 -41.03 27.76
C GLU A 169 15.64 -42.05 28.78
N SER A 170 16.00 -43.26 28.33
CA SER A 170 16.56 -44.31 29.18
C SER A 170 17.91 -43.91 29.77
N MET A 171 18.81 -43.33 28.96
CA MET A 171 20.08 -42.79 29.44
C MET A 171 19.89 -41.69 30.48
N ARG A 172 18.94 -40.78 30.24
CA ARG A 172 18.64 -39.70 31.20
C ARG A 172 18.18 -40.26 32.54
N LYS A 173 17.25 -41.22 32.55
CA LYS A 173 16.79 -41.90 33.77
C LYS A 173 17.94 -42.58 34.53
N CYS A 174 18.85 -43.24 33.82
CA CYS A 174 20.04 -43.85 34.43
C CYS A 174 20.99 -42.80 35.02
N SER A 175 21.21 -41.69 34.31
CA SER A 175 22.05 -40.58 34.77
C SER A 175 21.48 -39.93 36.04
N ASP A 176 20.18 -39.64 36.05
CA ASP A 176 19.48 -39.06 37.20
C ASP A 176 19.58 -39.99 38.43
N ARG A 177 19.41 -41.30 38.23
CA ARG A 177 19.59 -42.32 39.29
C ARG A 177 21.02 -42.37 39.81
N LEU A 178 22.03 -42.23 38.95
CA LEU A 178 23.43 -42.18 39.37
C LEU A 178 23.71 -40.93 40.20
N MET A 179 23.21 -39.77 39.79
CA MET A 179 23.33 -38.53 40.56
C MET A 179 22.68 -38.64 41.94
N GLU A 180 21.49 -39.25 42.03
CA GLU A 180 20.86 -39.54 43.31
C GLU A 180 21.76 -40.41 44.19
N MET A 181 22.30 -41.50 43.65
CA MET A 181 23.21 -42.39 44.38
C MET A 181 24.50 -41.69 44.84
N GLU A 182 25.00 -40.74 44.06
CA GLU A 182 26.25 -40.02 44.35
C GLU A 182 26.09 -38.91 45.39
N SER A 183 24.86 -38.53 45.74
CA SER A 183 24.57 -37.54 46.78
C SER A 183 25.30 -37.85 48.09
N LYS A 184 25.88 -36.81 48.71
CA LYS A 184 26.64 -36.90 49.98
C LYS A 184 25.84 -37.65 51.07
N ASN A 185 24.54 -37.38 51.17
CA ASN A 185 23.66 -38.02 52.15
C ASN A 185 23.50 -39.52 51.89
N ASN A 186 23.45 -39.95 50.63
CA ASN A 186 23.38 -41.38 50.29
C ASN A 186 24.71 -42.10 50.57
N LYS A 187 25.86 -41.44 50.35
CA LYS A 187 27.18 -41.97 50.74
C LYS A 187 27.28 -42.17 52.26
N LEU A 188 26.84 -41.19 53.06
CA LEU A 188 26.83 -41.29 54.53
C LEU A 188 25.85 -42.34 55.05
N LEU A 189 24.65 -42.44 54.47
CA LEU A 189 23.68 -43.50 54.81
C LEU A 189 24.20 -44.90 54.43
N GLN A 190 24.93 -45.04 53.32
CA GLN A 190 25.60 -46.29 52.96
C GLN A 190 26.73 -46.65 53.94
N ALA A 191 27.50 -45.66 54.39
CA ALA A 191 28.53 -45.88 55.41
C ALA A 191 27.90 -46.39 56.72
N LEU A 192 26.80 -45.80 57.18
CA LEU A 192 26.05 -46.29 58.35
C LEU A 192 25.50 -47.71 58.16
N ARG A 193 25.06 -48.04 56.95
CA ARG A 193 24.63 -49.42 56.62
C ARG A 193 25.77 -50.41 56.80
N ASN A 194 26.96 -50.08 56.31
CA ASN A 194 28.15 -50.94 56.42
C ASN A 194 28.62 -51.12 57.88
N ILE A 195 28.27 -50.21 58.79
CA ILE A 195 28.61 -50.25 60.23
C ILE A 195 27.54 -51.05 61.04
N GLY A 196 26.58 -51.68 60.37
CA GLY A 196 25.60 -52.58 60.99
C GLY A 196 24.24 -51.95 61.29
N ALA A 197 23.87 -50.89 60.57
CA ALA A 197 22.52 -50.32 60.59
C ALA A 197 21.81 -50.58 59.25
N ASP A 198 21.43 -51.84 58.99
CA ASP A 198 20.92 -52.30 57.69
C ASP A 198 19.73 -51.49 57.16
N LYS A 199 18.83 -51.08 58.07
CA LYS A 199 17.60 -50.35 57.74
C LYS A 199 17.67 -48.83 57.98
N ILE A 200 18.87 -48.27 58.15
CA ILE A 200 19.05 -46.83 58.46
C ILE A 200 18.51 -45.91 57.36
N ALA A 201 18.66 -46.30 56.09
CA ALA A 201 18.16 -45.53 54.96
C ALA A 201 16.62 -45.50 54.89
N GLU A 202 15.98 -46.63 55.21
CA GLU A 202 14.52 -46.73 55.28
C GLU A 202 13.97 -45.91 56.45
N ALA A 203 14.62 -46.01 57.61
CA ALA A 203 14.28 -45.24 58.79
C ALA A 203 14.44 -43.73 58.57
N TYR A 204 15.52 -43.29 57.92
CA TYR A 204 15.73 -41.88 57.58
C TYR A 204 14.63 -41.37 56.65
N ARG A 205 14.31 -42.10 55.56
CA ARG A 205 13.20 -41.73 54.66
C ARG A 205 11.88 -41.63 55.41
N TRP A 206 11.59 -42.60 56.26
CA TRP A 206 10.37 -42.58 57.06
C TRP A 206 10.30 -41.36 57.98
N VAL A 207 11.40 -40.96 58.63
CA VAL A 207 11.45 -39.73 59.43
C VAL A 207 11.21 -38.50 58.56
N GLN A 208 11.84 -38.42 57.37
CA GLN A 208 11.64 -37.32 56.43
C GLN A 208 10.18 -37.19 55.98
N ASP A 209 9.55 -38.32 55.60
CA ASP A 209 8.16 -38.37 55.13
C ASP A 209 7.15 -38.02 56.25
N ASN A 210 7.51 -38.30 57.51
CA ASN A 210 6.65 -38.08 58.67
C ASN A 210 7.04 -36.84 59.49
N LYS A 211 7.90 -35.95 58.94
CA LYS A 211 8.33 -34.71 59.61
C LYS A 211 7.17 -33.87 60.15
N SER A 212 6.07 -33.79 59.40
CA SER A 212 4.86 -33.03 59.78
C SER A 212 4.09 -33.61 60.97
N LYS A 213 4.36 -34.84 61.39
CA LYS A 213 3.66 -35.51 62.50
C LYS A 213 4.31 -35.27 63.86
N PHE A 214 5.54 -34.77 63.88
CA PHE A 214 6.28 -34.51 65.12
C PHE A 214 6.03 -33.08 65.61
N ARG A 215 6.06 -32.90 66.92
CA ARG A 215 5.83 -31.58 67.54
C ARG A 215 7.06 -30.69 67.45
N LYS A 216 8.26 -31.30 67.45
CA LYS A 216 9.55 -30.63 67.27
C LYS A 216 10.41 -31.33 66.24
N ASP A 217 11.42 -30.63 65.76
CA ASP A 217 12.38 -31.18 64.80
C ASP A 217 13.16 -32.34 65.42
N ILE A 218 13.23 -33.42 64.64
CA ILE A 218 14.04 -34.61 64.92
C ILE A 218 15.32 -34.48 64.12
N PHE A 219 16.45 -34.52 64.81
CA PHE A 219 17.76 -34.48 64.18
C PHE A 219 18.29 -35.89 63.96
N GLY A 220 18.90 -36.12 62.80
CA GLY A 220 19.72 -37.30 62.58
C GLY A 220 19.39 -38.13 61.33
N PRO A 221 20.11 -39.26 61.12
CA PRO A 221 21.13 -39.85 62.01
C PRO A 221 22.27 -38.90 62.33
N VAL A 222 22.84 -38.96 63.54
CA VAL A 222 23.86 -38.00 64.01
C VAL A 222 25.00 -37.81 63.01
N LEU A 223 25.43 -38.86 62.30
CA LEU A 223 26.47 -38.75 61.28
C LEU A 223 26.14 -37.80 60.11
N LEU A 224 24.86 -37.60 59.79
CA LEU A 224 24.44 -36.69 58.72
C LEU A 224 24.42 -35.22 59.17
N GLU A 225 24.30 -34.97 60.48
CA GLU A 225 24.16 -33.62 61.05
C GLU A 225 25.49 -33.06 61.59
N VAL A 226 26.51 -33.91 61.74
CA VAL A 226 27.82 -33.54 62.25
C VAL A 226 28.77 -33.30 61.08
N ASP A 227 29.30 -32.08 60.98
CA ASP A 227 30.41 -31.72 60.09
C ASP A 227 31.58 -31.22 60.94
N VAL A 228 32.78 -31.72 60.67
CA VAL A 228 33.99 -31.41 61.44
C VAL A 228 35.06 -30.92 60.49
N GLU A 229 35.48 -29.67 60.65
CA GLU A 229 36.40 -29.00 59.74
C GLU A 229 37.83 -29.60 59.76
N ASP A 230 38.30 -30.05 60.93
CA ASP A 230 39.64 -30.62 61.11
C ASP A 230 39.61 -32.14 61.27
N LYS A 231 40.39 -32.82 60.44
CA LYS A 231 40.55 -34.27 60.43
C LYS A 231 41.12 -34.83 61.74
N LEU A 232 41.98 -34.09 62.44
CA LEU A 232 42.53 -34.52 63.73
C LEU A 232 41.44 -34.58 64.80
N HIS A 233 40.56 -33.57 64.83
CA HIS A 233 39.40 -33.54 65.71
C HIS A 233 38.36 -34.60 65.33
N ALA A 234 38.16 -34.85 64.03
CA ALA A 234 37.26 -35.91 63.56
C ALA A 234 37.70 -37.30 64.04
N SER A 235 38.99 -37.64 63.89
CA SER A 235 39.55 -38.90 64.38
C SER A 235 39.41 -39.05 65.90
N TYR A 236 39.57 -37.96 66.65
CA TYR A 236 39.36 -37.99 68.10
C TYR A 236 37.89 -38.26 68.44
N LEU A 237 36.94 -37.59 67.78
CA LEU A 237 35.50 -37.78 67.97
C LEU A 237 35.04 -39.19 67.60
N GLU A 238 35.50 -39.74 66.47
CA GLU A 238 35.18 -41.10 66.03
C GLU A 238 35.60 -42.16 67.05
N ASN A 239 36.77 -41.99 67.68
CA ASN A 239 37.29 -42.95 68.67
C ASN A 239 36.58 -42.88 70.03
N HIS A 240 36.06 -41.70 70.42
CA HIS A 240 35.47 -41.50 71.74
C HIS A 240 33.94 -41.66 71.75
N VAL A 241 33.27 -41.37 70.64
CA VAL A 241 31.82 -41.46 70.54
C VAL A 241 31.41 -42.90 70.20
N PRO A 242 30.64 -43.58 71.07
CA PRO A 242 30.20 -44.94 70.80
C PRO A 242 29.41 -45.06 69.49
N ASN A 243 29.64 -46.14 68.74
CA ASN A 243 29.02 -46.42 67.44
C ASN A 243 27.48 -46.31 67.40
N TYR A 244 26.80 -46.54 68.53
CA TYR A 244 25.34 -46.42 68.58
C TYR A 244 24.85 -44.97 68.46
N ILE A 245 25.66 -43.98 68.84
CA ILE A 245 25.29 -42.56 68.77
C ILE A 245 25.25 -42.09 67.32
N TRP A 246 26.23 -42.48 66.50
CA TRP A 246 26.30 -42.10 65.08
C TRP A 246 25.07 -42.52 64.27
N LYS A 247 24.47 -43.67 64.62
CA LYS A 247 23.22 -44.17 64.01
C LYS A 247 21.95 -43.67 64.69
N SER A 248 22.04 -42.91 65.77
CA SER A 248 20.87 -42.49 66.55
C SER A 248 20.13 -41.31 65.92
N PHE A 249 18.82 -41.25 66.17
CA PHE A 249 18.04 -40.02 65.99
C PHE A 249 17.89 -39.30 67.34
N ILE A 250 17.94 -37.98 67.32
CA ILE A 250 17.82 -37.11 68.49
C ILE A 250 16.45 -36.45 68.47
N THR A 251 15.66 -36.68 69.53
CA THR A 251 14.37 -36.04 69.75
C THR A 251 14.47 -34.99 70.85
N GLN A 252 13.68 -33.91 70.73
CA GLN A 252 13.64 -32.82 71.73
C GLN A 252 12.43 -32.89 72.66
N ASP A 253 11.39 -33.65 72.30
CA ASP A 253 10.16 -33.81 73.07
C ASP A 253 9.99 -35.28 73.50
N ALA A 254 9.51 -35.49 74.73
CA ALA A 254 9.31 -36.84 75.27
C ALA A 254 8.19 -37.60 74.53
N SER A 255 7.17 -36.90 74.01
CA SER A 255 6.07 -37.51 73.26
C SER A 255 6.54 -37.96 71.87
N ASP A 256 7.34 -37.12 71.20
CA ASP A 256 7.96 -37.46 69.91
C ASP A 256 8.93 -38.63 70.07
N ARG A 257 9.67 -38.69 71.18
CA ARG A 257 10.52 -39.83 71.54
C ARG A 257 9.73 -41.13 71.63
N ASP A 258 8.61 -41.15 72.35
CA ASP A 258 7.83 -42.37 72.51
C ASP A 258 7.18 -42.83 71.19
N CYS A 259 6.85 -41.90 70.31
CA CYS A 259 6.41 -42.19 68.94
C CYS A 259 7.54 -42.79 68.10
N LEU A 260 8.71 -42.15 68.12
CA LEU A 260 9.86 -42.52 67.32
C LEU A 260 10.45 -43.86 67.77
N VAL A 261 10.58 -44.11 69.08
CA VAL A 261 11.09 -45.38 69.63
C VAL A 261 10.24 -46.57 69.20
N LYS A 262 8.91 -46.43 69.13
CA LYS A 262 8.01 -47.50 68.68
C LYS A 262 8.30 -47.92 67.23
N GLN A 263 8.58 -46.94 66.37
CA GLN A 263 8.87 -47.18 64.95
C GLN A 263 10.32 -47.61 64.74
N MET A 264 11.28 -46.96 65.42
CA MET A 264 12.71 -47.26 65.32
C MET A 264 13.10 -48.61 65.92
N ARG A 265 12.28 -49.17 66.84
CA ARG A 265 12.44 -50.55 67.32
C ARG A 265 12.32 -51.57 66.19
N ASN A 266 11.44 -51.35 65.21
CA ASN A 266 11.28 -52.24 64.04
C ASN A 266 12.50 -52.19 63.09
N TYR A 267 13.23 -51.08 63.13
CA TYR A 267 14.43 -50.84 62.34
C TYR A 267 15.73 -51.14 63.10
N GLY A 268 15.67 -51.41 64.41
CA GLY A 268 16.85 -51.68 65.25
C GLY A 268 17.72 -50.45 65.52
N ILE A 269 17.13 -49.25 65.47
CA ILE A 269 17.86 -47.98 65.55
C ILE A 269 17.63 -47.31 66.91
N PRO A 270 18.70 -46.89 67.61
CA PRO A 270 18.58 -46.16 68.87
C PRO A 270 18.00 -44.76 68.68
N VAL A 271 17.23 -44.32 69.67
CA VAL A 271 16.70 -42.94 69.75
C VAL A 271 17.22 -42.32 71.03
N LEU A 272 17.87 -41.17 70.90
CA LEU A 272 18.36 -40.37 72.00
C LEU A 272 17.37 -39.25 72.28
N ASN A 273 17.05 -39.02 73.55
CA ASN A 273 16.16 -37.93 73.93
C ASN A 273 16.97 -36.82 74.59
N TYR A 274 16.95 -35.64 73.99
CA TYR A 274 17.52 -34.44 74.59
C TYR A 274 16.41 -33.65 75.29
N ILE A 275 16.29 -33.82 76.60
CA ILE A 275 15.42 -32.99 77.44
C ILE A 275 16.30 -31.92 78.06
N ALA A 276 16.20 -30.69 77.58
CA ALA A 276 17.03 -29.56 78.03
C ALA A 276 16.83 -29.17 79.51
N ASP A 277 15.94 -29.82 80.26
CA ASP A 277 15.37 -29.25 81.49
C ASP A 277 15.86 -29.83 82.82
N LYS A 278 16.76 -30.82 82.87
CA LYS A 278 17.38 -31.29 84.14
C LYS A 278 18.77 -31.92 83.95
N CYS A 279 19.77 -31.13 83.57
CA CYS A 279 21.17 -31.49 83.85
C CYS A 279 22.04 -30.23 83.93
N MET A 280 22.39 -29.88 85.17
CA MET A 280 23.64 -29.24 85.58
C MET A 280 24.16 -28.14 84.65
N TRP A 281 23.88 -26.89 85.02
CA TRP A 281 24.96 -25.90 85.04
C TRP A 281 26.08 -26.52 85.89
N ARG A 282 27.00 -27.27 85.25
CA ARG A 282 28.27 -27.55 85.90
C ARG A 282 28.84 -26.18 86.18
N LYS A 283 29.14 -25.92 87.46
CA LYS A 283 29.99 -24.77 87.81
C LYS A 283 31.18 -24.79 86.84
N PRO A 284 31.63 -23.63 86.33
CA PRO A 284 32.81 -23.59 85.46
C PRO A 284 33.93 -24.44 86.08
N PHE A 285 34.67 -25.16 85.24
CA PHE A 285 35.78 -26.01 85.69
C PHE A 285 36.72 -25.15 86.54
N ASN A 286 36.75 -25.39 87.86
CA ASN A 286 37.72 -24.75 88.73
C ASN A 286 39.01 -25.54 88.60
N ILE A 287 40.02 -24.94 87.96
CA ILE A 287 41.35 -25.54 87.83
C ILE A 287 41.99 -25.59 89.22
N THR A 288 42.42 -26.77 89.66
CA THR A 288 43.15 -26.91 90.92
C THR A 288 44.65 -26.64 90.70
N PRO A 289 45.41 -26.24 91.74
CA PRO A 289 46.84 -25.92 91.60
C PRO A 289 47.68 -27.07 91.02
N GLU A 290 47.24 -28.31 91.24
CA GLU A 290 47.89 -29.51 90.69
C GLU A 290 47.68 -29.64 89.17
N MET A 291 46.55 -29.15 88.64
CA MET A 291 46.25 -29.17 87.20
C MET A 291 47.04 -28.09 86.44
N GLU A 292 47.32 -26.95 87.08
CA GLU A 292 48.22 -25.92 86.51
C GLU A 292 49.68 -26.40 86.44
N GLN A 293 50.14 -27.18 87.43
CA GLN A 293 51.47 -27.81 87.39
C GLN A 293 51.59 -28.87 86.28
N CYS A 294 50.49 -29.48 85.87
CA CYS A 294 50.42 -30.39 84.73
C CYS A 294 50.18 -29.69 83.38
N GLY A 295 50.21 -28.35 83.34
CA GLY A 295 50.12 -27.56 82.10
C GLY A 295 48.72 -27.39 81.53
N ILE A 296 47.67 -27.59 82.34
CA ILE A 296 46.28 -27.36 81.95
C ILE A 296 45.86 -25.97 82.45
N TYR A 297 45.63 -25.05 81.53
CA TYR A 297 45.16 -23.68 81.80
C TYR A 297 43.74 -23.48 81.26
N SER A 298 43.01 -22.48 81.76
CA SER A 298 41.65 -22.18 81.30
C SER A 298 41.65 -21.47 79.96
#